data_AF-A0A4R9M112-F1
#
_entry.id   AF-A0A4R9M112-F1
#
_cell.length_a   1.000
_cell.length_b   1.000
_cell.length_c   1.000
_cell.angle_alpha   90.00
_cell.angle_beta   90.00
_cell.angle_gamma   90.00
#
_symmetry.space_group_name_H-M   'P 1'
#
loop_
_entity.id
_entity.type
_entity.pdbx_description
1 polymer ?
#
loop_
_entity_poly.entity_id
_entity_poly.type
_entity_poly.pdbx_seq_one_letter_code
_entity_poly.pdbx_strand_id
1 'polypeptide(L)'
;MRTNTFKKVSSAVAVLAALTFVGCTKSSAEKKDDTTLLTYLVTNQTIPTGPQADCLSSVLLMNQCITATTKLDAGANCSYAHINSMVTAGADYAAIKTKVVTKYNSLKCNLPENAYTLASDAITAFKGEFPIVVDGKETTVFTAPTYY
;
A
#
# COMPACT_ATOMS: atom_id res chain seq x y z
N MET A 1 -25.74 66.96 -15.29
CA MET A 1 -25.22 67.18 -13.93
C MET A 1 -24.37 65.97 -13.51
N ARG A 2 -23.11 66.21 -13.10
CA ARG A 2 -22.14 65.37 -12.35
C ARG A 2 -21.94 63.90 -12.78
N THR A 3 -20.89 63.56 -13.55
CA THR A 3 -19.48 63.26 -13.19
C THR A 3 -19.24 62.04 -12.28
N ASN A 4 -18.76 60.96 -12.93
CA ASN A 4 -17.54 60.17 -12.67
C ASN A 4 -17.27 59.52 -11.30
N THR A 5 -17.02 58.20 -11.35
CA THR A 5 -15.81 57.55 -10.78
C THR A 5 -15.72 56.11 -11.33
N PHE A 6 -14.97 55.86 -12.42
CA PHE A 6 -13.58 55.36 -12.42
C PHE A 6 -13.33 54.09 -11.59
N LYS A 7 -13.26 52.93 -12.27
CA LYS A 7 -12.07 52.05 -12.26
C LYS A 7 -12.10 51.06 -13.45
N LYS A 8 -11.33 51.44 -14.49
CA LYS A 8 -10.48 50.66 -15.43
C LYS A 8 -10.71 49.13 -15.42
N VAL A 9 -11.15 48.49 -16.51
CA VAL A 9 -10.41 48.15 -17.76
C VAL A 9 -9.01 47.60 -17.52
N SER A 10 -8.85 46.29 -17.70
CA SER A 10 -7.65 45.53 -18.12
C SER A 10 -7.90 44.06 -17.71
N SER A 11 -7.83 43.03 -18.53
CA SER A 11 -7.37 42.88 -19.90
C SER A 11 -8.00 41.61 -20.47
N ALA A 12 -8.44 41.67 -21.73
CA ALA A 12 -8.39 40.48 -22.58
C ALA A 12 -6.93 40.11 -22.82
N VAL A 13 -6.62 38.82 -22.93
CA VAL A 13 -5.68 38.24 -23.91
C VAL A 13 -5.63 36.72 -23.66
N ALA A 14 -5.96 35.99 -24.72
CA ALA A 14 -5.76 34.56 -24.86
C ALA A 14 -4.28 34.19 -24.72
N VAL A 15 -3.98 33.10 -24.00
CA VAL A 15 -2.87 32.20 -24.37
C VAL A 15 -3.29 30.77 -24.07
N LEU A 16 -3.86 30.14 -25.09
CA LEU A 16 -3.66 28.73 -25.33
C LEU A 16 -2.16 28.55 -25.66
N ALA A 17 -1.55 27.46 -25.16
CA ALA A 17 -0.18 26.99 -25.40
C ALA A 17 0.92 27.47 -24.45
N ALA A 18 1.20 26.63 -23.45
CA ALA A 18 2.51 26.05 -23.13
C ALA A 18 2.24 25.02 -22.02
N LEU A 19 2.23 23.69 -22.24
CA LEU A 19 3.39 22.89 -22.60
C LEU A 19 4.72 23.47 -22.09
N THR A 20 4.74 23.92 -20.84
CA THR A 20 5.96 23.86 -20.06
C THR A 20 5.99 22.50 -19.38
N PHE A 21 6.80 21.63 -19.98
CA PHE A 21 7.36 20.46 -19.34
C PHE A 21 8.00 20.91 -18.02
N VAL A 22 7.21 20.96 -16.95
CA VAL A 22 7.77 20.65 -15.63
C VAL A 22 8.20 19.22 -15.82
N GLY A 23 9.51 19.03 -15.99
CA GLY A 23 10.09 17.71 -16.06
C GLY A 23 9.54 16.94 -14.87
N CYS A 24 8.57 16.07 -15.15
CA CYS A 24 8.51 14.79 -14.50
C CYS A 24 9.87 14.19 -14.80
N THR A 25 10.85 14.52 -13.96
CA THR A 25 11.98 13.64 -13.76
C THR A 25 11.29 12.31 -13.54
N LYS A 26 11.41 11.42 -14.53
CA LYS A 26 11.15 10.00 -14.33
C LYS A 26 12.09 9.65 -13.19
N SER A 27 11.59 9.77 -11.96
CA SER A 27 12.06 8.96 -10.87
C SER A 27 11.71 7.57 -11.35
N SER A 28 12.65 6.96 -12.07
CA SER A 28 12.62 5.58 -12.51
C SER A 28 12.80 4.70 -11.28
N ALA A 29 11.88 4.82 -10.33
CA ALA A 29 11.30 3.70 -9.66
C ALA A 29 9.87 3.72 -10.20
N GLU A 30 9.55 2.84 -11.16
CA GLU A 30 8.14 2.55 -11.43
C GLU A 30 7.50 2.32 -10.07
N LYS A 31 6.65 3.26 -9.63
CA LYS A 31 5.81 3.02 -8.47
C LYS A 31 4.98 1.82 -8.90
N LYS A 32 5.29 0.65 -8.34
CA LYS A 32 4.46 -0.54 -8.49
C LYS A 32 3.13 -0.16 -7.83
N ASP A 33 2.20 0.32 -8.64
CA ASP A 33 0.87 0.69 -8.16
C ASP A 33 0.25 -0.56 -7.53
N ASP A 34 0.02 -0.48 -6.22
CA ASP A 34 -0.60 -1.58 -5.47
C ASP A 34 -2.12 -1.44 -5.59
N THR A 35 -2.66 -2.01 -6.66
CA THR A 35 -4.09 -2.01 -6.96
C THR A 35 -4.92 -2.65 -5.85
N THR A 36 -4.34 -3.51 -5.01
CA THR A 36 -5.05 -4.12 -3.88
C THR A 36 -5.33 -3.12 -2.77
N LEU A 37 -4.39 -2.19 -2.51
CA LEU A 37 -4.55 -1.13 -1.52
C LEU A 37 -5.60 -0.10 -1.97
N LEU A 38 -5.58 0.27 -3.25
CA LEU A 38 -6.62 1.11 -3.86
C LEU A 38 -7.99 0.43 -3.77
N THR A 39 -8.07 -0.86 -4.08
CA THR A 39 -9.32 -1.63 -3.98
C THR A 39 -9.82 -1.68 -2.54
N TYR A 40 -8.94 -1.88 -1.56
CA TYR A 40 -9.30 -1.82 -0.14
C TYR A 40 -9.89 -0.46 0.23
N LEU A 41 -9.24 0.64 -0.16
CA LEU A 41 -9.70 2.01 0.16
C LEU A 41 -11.03 2.35 -0.50
N VAL A 42 -11.28 1.86 -1.72
CA VAL A 42 -12.56 2.09 -2.42
C VAL A 42 -13.69 1.26 -1.79
N THR A 43 -13.39 0.05 -1.31
CA THR A 43 -14.38 -0.86 -0.74
C THR A 43 -14.68 -0.61 0.75
N ASN A 44 -13.80 0.11 1.45
CA ASN A 44 -13.97 0.45 2.87
C ASN A 44 -14.18 1.96 3.03
N GLN A 45 -15.38 2.37 3.45
CA GLN A 45 -15.76 3.79 3.58
C GLN A 45 -15.11 4.52 4.76
N THR A 46 -14.38 3.81 5.62
CA THR A 46 -13.72 4.36 6.80
C THR A 46 -12.21 4.36 6.64
N ILE A 47 -11.56 5.46 7.05
CA ILE A 47 -10.10 5.54 7.11
C ILE A 47 -9.60 4.43 8.05
N PRO A 48 -8.70 3.54 7.60
CA PRO A 48 -8.17 2.47 8.44
C PRO A 48 -7.38 3.05 9.61
N THR A 49 -7.62 2.50 10.81
CA THR A 49 -6.93 2.92 12.05
C THR A 49 -6.47 1.70 12.85
N GLY A 50 -5.50 1.90 13.75
CA GLY A 50 -4.99 0.85 14.62
C GLY A 50 -4.52 -0.39 13.84
N PRO A 51 -4.92 -1.61 14.26
CA PRO A 51 -4.50 -2.86 13.60
C PRO A 51 -4.76 -2.92 12.09
N GLN A 52 -5.82 -2.27 11.59
CA GLN A 52 -6.08 -2.18 10.15
C GLN A 52 -5.00 -1.38 9.41
N ALA A 53 -4.63 -0.20 9.94
CA ALA A 53 -3.57 0.61 9.35
C ALA A 53 -2.22 -0.11 9.36
N ASP A 54 -1.93 -0.84 10.45
CA ASP A 54 -0.71 -1.62 10.59
C ASP A 54 -0.66 -2.83 9.65
N CYS A 55 -1.80 -3.52 9.47
CA CYS A 55 -1.96 -4.58 8.49
C CYS A 55 -1.71 -4.07 7.06
N LEU A 56 -2.37 -2.98 6.66
CA LEU A 56 -2.26 -2.43 5.31
C LEU A 56 -0.83 -1.96 5.00
N SER A 57 -0.16 -1.35 5.98
CA SER A 57 1.24 -0.97 5.85
C SER A 57 2.14 -2.18 5.62
N SER A 58 1.86 -3.29 6.31
CA SER A 58 2.60 -4.55 6.14
C SER A 58 2.36 -5.16 4.76
N VAL A 59 1.11 -5.22 4.30
CA VAL A 59 0.74 -5.73 2.97
C VAL A 59 1.40 -4.90 1.87
N LEU A 60 1.40 -3.57 1.98
CA LEU A 60 2.05 -2.68 1.02
C LEU A 60 3.55 -2.98 0.90
N LEU A 61 4.27 -3.13 2.02
CA LEU A 61 5.71 -3.45 2.01
C LEU A 61 5.99 -4.83 1.40
N MET A 62 5.17 -5.83 1.74
CA MET A 62 5.28 -7.16 1.14
C MET A 62 4.99 -7.12 -0.38
N ASN A 63 4.02 -6.32 -0.82
CA ASN A 63 3.70 -6.16 -2.24
C ASN A 63 4.78 -5.43 -3.04
N GLN A 64 5.55 -4.54 -2.41
CA GLN A 64 6.73 -3.94 -3.04
C GLN A 64 7.82 -4.99 -3.33
N CYS A 65 7.93 -6.02 -2.49
CA CYS A 65 8.80 -7.18 -2.72
C CYS A 65 8.32 -8.10 -3.85
N ILE A 66 7.14 -7.91 -4.42
CA ILE A 66 6.59 -8.80 -5.45
C ILE A 66 6.69 -8.11 -6.81
N THR A 67 7.11 -8.80 -7.86
CA THR A 67 7.07 -8.30 -9.26
C THR A 67 5.88 -8.83 -10.04
N ALA A 68 5.28 -9.93 -9.59
CA ALA A 68 4.07 -10.49 -10.17
C ALA A 68 2.92 -9.48 -10.26
N THR A 69 2.05 -9.67 -11.24
CA THR A 69 0.74 -8.98 -11.32
C THR A 69 -0.16 -9.37 -10.15
N THR A 70 -0.09 -10.64 -9.72
CA THR A 70 -0.79 -11.15 -8.56
C THR A 70 -0.07 -10.74 -7.27
N LYS A 71 -0.65 -9.80 -6.54
CA LYS A 71 -0.18 -9.27 -5.25
C LYS A 71 -0.93 -9.90 -4.07
N LEU A 72 -0.48 -9.69 -2.84
CA LEU A 72 -1.27 -10.00 -1.65
C LEU A 72 -2.53 -9.14 -1.66
N ASP A 73 -3.68 -9.76 -1.45
CA ASP A 73 -4.95 -9.05 -1.35
C ASP A 73 -5.11 -8.38 0.02
N ALA A 74 -4.99 -7.06 0.05
CA ALA A 74 -5.26 -6.23 1.23
C ALA A 74 -6.71 -6.35 1.71
N GLY A 75 -7.68 -6.57 0.80
CA GLY A 75 -9.09 -6.80 1.11
C GLY A 75 -9.29 -8.00 2.01
N ALA A 76 -8.80 -9.17 1.58
CA ALA A 76 -8.87 -10.39 2.37
C ALA A 76 -8.04 -10.28 3.66
N ASN A 77 -6.75 -9.90 3.55
CA ASN A 77 -5.80 -9.97 4.66
C ASN A 77 -5.96 -8.87 5.72
N CYS A 78 -6.57 -7.72 5.37
CA CYS A 78 -6.77 -6.60 6.29
C CYS A 78 -8.24 -6.26 6.52
N SER A 79 -9.16 -7.16 6.15
CA SER A 79 -10.56 -7.05 6.55
C SER A 79 -10.70 -7.03 8.08
N TYR A 80 -11.74 -6.36 8.56
CA TYR A 80 -12.02 -6.31 10.01
C TYR A 80 -12.20 -7.71 10.60
N ALA A 81 -12.91 -8.60 9.90
CA ALA A 81 -13.14 -9.97 10.34
C ALA A 81 -11.83 -10.77 10.49
N HIS A 82 -10.94 -10.68 9.49
CA HIS A 82 -9.65 -11.35 9.54
C HIS A 82 -8.78 -10.82 10.67
N ILE A 83 -8.63 -9.50 10.78
CA ILE A 83 -7.86 -8.87 11.85
C ILE A 83 -8.40 -9.24 13.22
N ASN A 84 -9.71 -9.18 13.42
CA ASN A 84 -10.32 -9.52 14.70
C ASN A 84 -10.05 -11.00 15.07
N SER A 85 -10.14 -11.91 14.10
CA SER A 85 -9.80 -13.32 14.30
C SER A 85 -8.32 -13.50 14.67
N MET A 86 -7.41 -12.82 13.98
CA MET A 86 -5.97 -12.93 14.22
C MET A 86 -5.57 -12.30 15.56
N VAL A 87 -6.12 -11.14 15.93
CA VAL A 87 -5.90 -10.50 17.24
C VAL A 87 -6.42 -11.40 18.36
N THR A 88 -7.59 -12.02 18.19
CA THR A 88 -8.11 -13.01 19.15
C THR A 88 -7.17 -14.22 19.29
N ALA A 89 -6.51 -14.60 18.20
CA ALA A 89 -5.48 -15.63 18.16
C ALA A 89 -4.09 -15.16 18.69
N GLY A 90 -3.95 -13.91 19.14
CA GLY A 90 -2.72 -13.38 19.71
C GLY A 90 -1.85 -12.56 18.75
N ALA A 91 -2.37 -12.16 17.57
CA ALA A 91 -1.66 -11.26 16.67
C ALA A 91 -1.50 -9.86 17.27
N ASP A 92 -0.27 -9.36 17.31
CA ASP A 92 0.02 -7.94 17.53
C ASP A 92 0.43 -7.30 16.20
N TYR A 93 -0.52 -6.63 15.53
CA TYR A 93 -0.26 -6.01 14.23
C TYR A 93 0.77 -4.87 14.28
N ALA A 94 0.96 -4.20 15.42
CA ALA A 94 1.99 -3.18 15.56
C ALA A 94 3.38 -3.81 15.61
N ALA A 95 3.53 -4.91 16.35
CA ALA A 95 4.76 -5.70 16.37
C ALA A 95 5.04 -6.34 15.01
N ILE A 96 4.01 -6.90 14.35
CA ILE A 96 4.11 -7.49 13.01
C ILE A 96 4.60 -6.46 12.00
N LYS A 97 4.00 -5.26 11.97
CA LYS A 97 4.44 -4.16 11.11
C LYS A 97 5.93 -3.85 11.30
N THR A 98 6.37 -3.74 12.55
CA THR A 98 7.77 -3.43 12.88
C THR A 98 8.73 -4.49 12.32
N LYS A 99 8.37 -5.77 12.44
CA LYS A 99 9.18 -6.86 11.90
C LYS A 99 9.13 -6.95 10.38
N VAL A 100 7.97 -6.70 9.77
CA VAL A 100 7.85 -6.60 8.30
C VAL A 100 8.73 -5.48 7.76
N VAL A 101 8.74 -4.30 8.39
CA VAL A 101 9.65 -3.19 8.00
C VAL A 101 11.12 -3.63 8.10
N THR A 102 11.49 -4.28 9.21
CA THR A 102 12.87 -4.76 9.43
C THR A 102 13.27 -5.78 8.36
N LYS A 103 12.40 -6.74 8.08
CA LYS A 103 12.64 -7.79 7.08
C LYS A 103 12.66 -7.24 5.66
N TYR A 104 11.75 -6.33 5.32
CA TYR A 104 11.73 -5.63 4.04
C TYR A 104 13.07 -4.95 3.75
N ASN A 105 13.61 -4.22 4.73
CA ASN A 105 14.91 -3.56 4.61
C ASN A 105 16.06 -4.57 4.47
N SER A 106 15.99 -5.71 5.18
CA SER A 106 17.00 -6.78 5.07
C SER A 106 16.99 -7.49 3.72
N LEU A 107 15.79 -7.71 3.14
CA LEU A 107 15.62 -8.39 1.86
C LEU A 107 16.02 -7.50 0.67
N LYS A 108 16.17 -6.19 0.90
CA LYS A 108 16.50 -5.20 -0.15
C LYS A 108 15.54 -5.32 -1.35
N CYS A 109 14.26 -5.49 -1.06
CA CYS A 109 13.19 -5.64 -2.04
C CYS A 109 13.01 -4.43 -2.97
N ASN A 110 13.61 -3.30 -2.62
CA ASN A 110 13.70 -2.11 -3.46
C ASN A 110 14.59 -2.32 -4.70
N LEU A 111 15.40 -3.40 -4.73
CA LEU A 111 16.18 -3.81 -5.88
C LEU A 111 15.39 -4.84 -6.71
N PRO A 112 15.15 -4.61 -8.01
CA PRO A 112 14.35 -5.51 -8.85
C PRO A 112 14.83 -6.97 -8.85
N GLU A 113 16.14 -7.20 -8.77
CA GLU A 113 16.75 -8.53 -8.76
C GLU A 113 16.45 -9.35 -7.50
N ASN A 114 16.04 -8.69 -6.41
CA ASN A 114 15.72 -9.33 -5.13
C ASN A 114 14.21 -9.53 -4.93
N ALA A 115 13.39 -9.11 -5.91
CA ALA A 115 11.96 -9.20 -5.80
C ALA A 115 11.42 -10.59 -6.20
N TYR A 116 10.39 -11.04 -5.51
CA TYR A 116 9.75 -12.33 -5.70
C TYR A 116 8.81 -12.30 -6.91
N THR A 117 8.90 -13.33 -7.75
CA THR A 117 8.00 -13.53 -8.90
C THR A 117 6.66 -14.13 -8.49
N LEU A 118 6.49 -14.56 -7.24
CA LEU A 118 5.26 -15.10 -6.68
C LEU A 118 4.95 -14.49 -5.30
N ALA A 119 3.67 -14.26 -5.03
CA ALA A 119 3.21 -13.77 -3.73
C ALA A 119 3.45 -14.80 -2.60
N SER A 120 3.36 -16.09 -2.89
CA SER A 120 3.64 -17.18 -1.95
C SER A 120 5.08 -17.15 -1.43
N ASP A 121 6.03 -16.83 -2.30
CA ASP A 121 7.45 -16.84 -1.98
C ASP A 121 7.81 -15.65 -1.09
N ALA A 122 7.21 -14.49 -1.39
CA ALA A 122 7.29 -13.33 -0.52
C ALA A 122 6.73 -13.68 0.88
N ILE A 123 5.51 -14.22 0.97
CA ILE A 123 4.93 -14.59 2.28
C ILE A 123 5.82 -15.57 3.03
N THR A 124 6.39 -16.56 2.36
CA THR A 124 7.30 -17.52 2.98
C THR A 124 8.53 -16.82 3.57
N ALA A 125 9.10 -15.85 2.84
CA ALA A 125 10.23 -15.06 3.34
C ALA A 125 9.89 -14.19 4.56
N PHE A 126 8.65 -13.74 4.67
CA PHE A 126 8.15 -12.95 5.80
C PHE A 126 7.54 -13.80 6.93
N LYS A 127 7.19 -15.08 6.70
CA LYS A 127 6.43 -15.93 7.64
C LYS A 127 7.08 -16.03 9.04
N GLY A 128 8.40 -16.12 9.10
CA GLY A 128 9.15 -16.20 10.36
C GLY A 128 9.06 -14.95 11.24
N GLU A 129 8.56 -13.83 10.70
CA GLU A 129 8.42 -12.58 11.43
C GLU A 129 7.13 -12.55 12.27
N PHE A 130 6.11 -13.33 11.92
CA PHE A 130 4.81 -13.31 12.58
C PHE A 130 4.32 -14.71 12.98
N PRO A 131 5.08 -15.47 13.79
CA PRO A 131 4.60 -16.75 14.28
C PRO A 131 3.43 -16.51 15.23
N ILE A 132 2.23 -16.91 14.81
CA ILE A 132 1.08 -17.06 15.68
C ILE A 132 0.89 -18.55 15.88
N VAL A 133 0.74 -18.99 17.13
CA VAL A 133 0.45 -20.39 17.44
C VAL A 133 -0.95 -20.45 18.05
N VAL A 134 -1.87 -21.11 17.34
CA VAL A 134 -3.23 -21.39 17.80
C VAL A 134 -3.35 -22.90 17.97
N ASP A 135 -3.71 -23.35 19.17
CA ASP A 135 -3.87 -24.78 19.49
C ASP A 135 -2.64 -25.63 19.12
N GLY A 136 -1.43 -25.08 19.33
CA GLY A 136 -0.17 -25.75 19.02
C GLY A 136 0.19 -25.80 17.53
N LYS A 137 -0.57 -25.12 16.66
CA LYS A 137 -0.31 -25.02 15.22
C LYS A 137 0.07 -23.61 14.82
N GLU A 138 1.12 -23.47 14.00
CA GLU A 138 1.44 -22.19 13.37
C GLU A 138 0.28 -21.74 12.47
N THR A 139 -0.22 -20.55 12.73
CA THR A 139 -1.25 -19.85 11.96
C THR A 139 -0.59 -18.76 11.13
N THR A 140 -0.90 -18.74 9.84
CA THR A 140 -0.41 -17.72 8.91
C THR A 140 -1.25 -16.46 9.02
N VAL A 141 -0.61 -15.35 9.41
CA VAL A 141 -1.26 -14.02 9.49
C VAL A 141 -1.66 -13.51 8.11
N PHE A 142 -0.78 -13.72 7.13
CA PHE A 142 -0.98 -13.30 5.75
C PHE A 142 -1.05 -14.52 4.84
N THR A 143 -1.92 -14.44 3.84
CA THR A 143 -2.15 -15.50 2.87
C THR A 143 -1.98 -14.96 1.45
N ALA A 144 -1.39 -15.78 0.59
CA ALA A 144 -1.30 -15.48 -0.82
C ALA A 144 -2.70 -15.68 -1.42
N PRO A 145 -3.10 -14.89 -2.40
CA PRO A 145 -4.38 -15.11 -3.05
C PRO A 145 -4.44 -16.48 -3.71
N THR A 146 -5.55 -17.19 -3.51
CA THR A 146 -5.86 -18.45 -4.19
C THR A 146 -6.78 -18.17 -5.38
N TYR A 147 -6.27 -17.50 -6.41
CA TYR A 147 -7.01 -17.37 -7.66
C TYR A 147 -6.82 -18.66 -8.48
N TYR A 148 -7.88 -19.45 -8.58
CA TYR A 148 -8.02 -20.56 -9.53
C TYR A 148 -8.45 -20.04 -10.90
#